data_AF-A0A538C7B8-F1
#
_entry.id   AF-A0A538C7B8-F1
#
_cell.length_a   1.000
_cell.length_b   1.000
_cell.length_c   1.000
_cell.angle_alpha   90.00
_cell.angle_beta   90.00
_cell.angle_gamma   90.00
#
_symmetry.space_group_name_H-M   'P 1'
#
loop_
_entity.id
_entity.type
_entity.pdbx_description
1 polymer ?
#
loop_
_entity_poly.entity_id
_entity_poly.type
_entity_poly.pdbx_seq_one_letter_code
_entity_poly.pdbx_strand_id
1 'polypeptide(L)'
;MSAGPQVGDPAPDAILLAGGGGRVQLSSFWKERPAVLVFLRYFGCPFCQMHVVKLREDQQLFRDAGAAVVLVGQGSPEEGAGFCQRKHLPFPCLLDGDKSAYRAYGLRRRNLAVVVSPRIAVPFVRANLNPETRQRGLEGGDFFQMPGTFIVDAAGIVRLAHRNRTIADSPPNHALLDVLAGLKVDNTSDRSAEPIDRR
;
A
#
# COMPACT_ATOMS: atom_id res chain seq x y z
N MET A 1 -16.72 -15.50 1.32
CA MET A 1 -15.63 -14.54 1.60
C MET A 1 -14.82 -14.35 0.33
N SER A 2 -14.58 -13.10 -0.10
CA SER A 2 -13.96 -12.79 -1.41
C SER A 2 -12.49 -13.21 -1.49
N ALA A 3 -12.03 -13.59 -2.68
CA ALA A 3 -10.61 -13.83 -2.98
C ALA A 3 -9.80 -12.51 -3.09
N GLY A 4 -10.50 -11.37 -3.15
CA GLY A 4 -9.95 -10.06 -3.47
C GLY A 4 -9.70 -9.88 -4.97
N PRO A 5 -9.38 -8.66 -5.42
CA PRO A 5 -9.18 -8.37 -6.84
C PRO A 5 -7.89 -9.00 -7.36
N GLN A 6 -7.90 -9.39 -8.62
CA GLN A 6 -6.74 -9.78 -9.42
C GLN A 6 -6.33 -8.64 -10.36
N VAL A 7 -5.18 -8.79 -11.02
CA VAL A 7 -4.79 -7.87 -12.08
C VAL A 7 -5.86 -7.90 -13.18
N GLY A 8 -6.34 -6.72 -13.60
CA GLY A 8 -7.42 -6.54 -14.56
C GLY A 8 -8.81 -6.34 -13.92
N ASP A 9 -8.98 -6.66 -12.63
CA ASP A 9 -10.25 -6.45 -11.95
C ASP A 9 -10.41 -4.99 -11.48
N PRO A 10 -11.66 -4.50 -11.31
CA PRO A 10 -11.92 -3.25 -10.62
C PRO A 10 -11.40 -3.28 -9.18
N ALA A 11 -10.76 -2.20 -8.75
CA ALA A 11 -10.30 -2.04 -7.38
C ALA A 11 -11.51 -1.84 -6.44
N PRO A 12 -11.61 -2.63 -5.34
CA PRO A 12 -12.62 -2.39 -4.33
C PRO A 12 -12.48 -0.99 -3.73
N ASP A 13 -13.60 -0.29 -3.63
CA ASP A 13 -13.66 1.02 -3.00
C ASP A 13 -14.15 0.90 -1.54
N ALA A 14 -13.76 1.83 -0.70
CA ALA A 14 -14.12 1.87 0.72
C ALA A 14 -14.03 3.29 1.27
N ILE A 15 -14.85 3.60 2.27
CA ILE A 15 -14.73 4.85 3.02
C ILE A 15 -13.91 4.59 4.28
N LEU A 16 -12.72 5.17 4.35
CA LEU A 16 -11.77 5.00 5.44
C LEU A 16 -11.65 6.28 6.27
N LEU A 17 -11.06 6.20 7.46
CA LEU A 17 -10.74 7.39 8.24
C LEU A 17 -9.34 7.90 7.89
N ALA A 18 -9.12 9.20 7.79
CA ALA A 18 -7.79 9.80 7.73
C ALA A 18 -7.22 10.02 9.14
N GLY A 19 -5.90 10.08 9.29
CA GLY A 19 -5.21 10.27 10.58
C GLY A 19 -5.64 11.51 11.39
N GLY A 20 -6.22 12.53 10.75
CA GLY A 20 -6.73 13.73 11.44
C GLY A 20 -8.20 13.65 11.88
N GLY A 21 -8.89 12.53 11.66
CA GLY A 21 -10.33 12.42 11.89
C GLY A 21 -11.14 13.00 10.73
N GLY A 22 -11.42 12.18 9.73
CA GLY A 22 -12.24 12.55 8.57
C GLY A 22 -12.47 11.35 7.67
N ARG A 23 -13.63 11.25 7.03
CA ARG A 23 -13.95 10.14 6.12
C ARG A 23 -13.43 10.44 4.72
N VAL A 24 -12.67 9.51 4.15
CA VAL A 24 -12.09 9.64 2.81
C VAL A 24 -12.48 8.42 1.98
N GLN A 25 -13.00 8.67 0.78
CA GLN A 25 -13.28 7.63 -0.20
C GLN A 25 -11.95 7.15 -0.79
N LEU A 26 -11.63 5.87 -0.67
CA LEU A 26 -10.35 5.31 -1.12
C LEU A 26 -10.13 5.56 -2.62
N SER A 27 -11.18 5.52 -3.43
CA SER A 27 -11.10 5.82 -4.86
C SER A 27 -10.70 7.24 -5.22
N SER A 28 -10.79 8.22 -4.30
CA SER A 28 -10.35 9.59 -4.59
C SER A 28 -8.88 9.67 -4.96
N PHE A 29 -8.06 8.68 -4.57
CA PHE A 29 -6.63 8.65 -4.86
C PHE A 29 -6.28 8.17 -6.26
N TRP A 30 -7.22 7.52 -6.97
CA TRP A 30 -7.00 7.04 -8.34
C TRP A 30 -7.96 7.59 -9.39
N LYS A 31 -8.67 8.70 -9.13
CA LYS A 31 -9.53 9.31 -10.16
C LYS A 31 -8.77 9.98 -11.30
N GLU A 32 -7.59 10.54 -11.00
CA GLU A 32 -6.84 11.38 -11.94
C GLU A 32 -5.46 10.81 -12.27
N ARG A 33 -5.00 9.84 -11.48
CA ARG A 33 -3.64 9.28 -11.56
C ARG A 33 -3.61 7.89 -10.96
N PRO A 34 -2.60 7.06 -11.26
CA PRO A 34 -2.43 5.78 -10.57
C PRO A 34 -2.20 5.96 -9.06
N ALA A 35 -2.65 5.00 -8.26
CA ALA A 35 -2.42 4.93 -6.83
C ALA A 35 -1.72 3.63 -6.43
N VAL A 36 -0.65 3.75 -5.65
CA VAL A 36 0.02 2.65 -4.94
C VAL A 36 -0.59 2.55 -3.55
N LEU A 37 -1.42 1.53 -3.32
CA LEU A 37 -2.08 1.27 -2.03
C LEU A 37 -1.24 0.29 -1.22
N VAL A 38 -0.81 0.69 -0.03
CA VAL A 38 0.04 -0.12 0.85
C VAL A 38 -0.68 -0.39 2.16
N PHE A 39 -1.12 -1.63 2.33
CA PHE A 39 -1.82 -2.11 3.52
C PHE A 39 -0.80 -2.59 4.57
N LEU A 40 -0.86 -1.99 5.76
CA LEU A 40 0.06 -2.22 6.87
C LEU A 40 -0.52 -3.20 7.90
N ARG A 41 0.31 -4.15 8.34
CA ARG A 41 -0.10 -5.15 9.33
C ARG A 41 -0.42 -4.55 10.72
N TYR A 42 0.41 -3.63 11.20
CA TYR A 42 0.20 -2.73 12.34
C TYR A 42 1.35 -1.72 12.33
N PHE A 43 1.22 -0.58 13.01
CA PHE A 43 2.20 0.51 12.92
C PHE A 43 3.56 0.17 13.55
N GLY A 44 3.57 -0.70 14.55
CA GLY A 44 4.79 -1.24 15.15
C GLY A 44 5.53 -2.29 14.30
N CYS A 45 4.96 -2.78 13.18
CA CYS A 45 5.55 -3.91 12.44
C CYS A 45 6.88 -3.51 11.79
N PRO A 46 8.01 -4.16 12.12
CA PRO A 46 9.33 -3.72 11.65
C PRO A 46 9.50 -3.83 10.13
N PHE A 47 8.90 -4.85 9.51
CA PHE A 47 8.95 -5.05 8.07
C PHE A 47 8.04 -4.06 7.30
N CYS A 48 6.88 -3.72 7.87
CA CYS A 48 6.04 -2.66 7.31
C CYS A 48 6.72 -1.30 7.42
N GLN A 49 7.36 -1.01 8.56
CA GLN A 49 8.17 0.21 8.75
C GLN A 49 9.30 0.27 7.72
N MET A 50 10.01 -0.83 7.49
CA MET A 50 11.07 -0.88 6.48
C MET A 50 10.55 -0.57 5.08
N HIS A 51 9.40 -1.13 4.70
CA HIS A 51 8.78 -0.87 3.39
C HIS A 51 8.39 0.60 3.24
N VAL A 52 7.73 1.16 4.26
CA VAL A 52 7.30 2.56 4.27
C VAL A 52 8.47 3.55 4.27
N VAL A 53 9.55 3.25 4.99
CA VAL A 53 10.78 4.08 4.98
C VAL A 53 11.39 4.11 3.59
N LYS A 54 11.47 2.97 2.89
CA LYS A 54 11.96 2.92 1.51
C LYS A 54 11.06 3.71 0.55
N LEU A 55 9.74 3.60 0.69
CA LEU A 55 8.80 4.42 -0.09
C LEU A 55 9.04 5.92 0.13
N ARG A 56 9.28 6.34 1.38
CA ARG A 56 9.62 7.74 1.73
C ARG A 56 10.95 8.18 1.10
N GLU A 57 11.96 7.32 1.10
CA GLU A 57 13.26 7.59 0.47
C GLU A 57 13.10 7.80 -1.05
N ASP A 58 12.32 6.95 -1.70
CA ASP A 58 12.05 7.00 -3.15
C ASP A 58 10.84 7.87 -3.53
N GLN A 59 10.33 8.71 -2.61
CA GLN A 59 9.09 9.47 -2.81
C GLN A 59 9.09 10.32 -4.09
N GLN A 60 10.26 10.82 -4.50
CA GLN A 60 10.39 11.64 -5.70
C GLN A 60 10.16 10.80 -6.95
N LEU A 61 10.65 9.55 -6.99
CA LEU A 61 10.43 8.64 -8.11
C LEU A 61 8.95 8.34 -8.31
N PHE A 62 8.20 8.14 -7.22
CA PHE A 62 6.75 7.94 -7.30
C PHE A 62 6.01 9.21 -7.75
N ARG A 63 6.46 10.40 -7.32
CA ARG A 63 5.94 11.68 -7.80
C ARG A 63 6.19 11.88 -9.29
N ASP A 64 7.40 11.60 -9.76
CA ASP A 64 7.79 11.71 -11.16
C ASP A 64 7.06 10.66 -12.03
N ALA A 65 6.76 9.49 -11.44
CA ALA A 65 5.87 8.50 -12.03
C ALA A 65 4.40 8.96 -12.10
N GLY A 66 4.06 10.10 -11.49
CA GLY A 66 2.70 10.64 -11.43
C GLY A 66 1.78 9.89 -10.46
N ALA A 67 2.30 9.00 -9.64
CA ALA A 67 1.49 8.12 -8.80
C ALA A 67 1.25 8.72 -7.41
N ALA A 68 0.05 8.52 -6.88
CA ALA A 68 -0.22 8.71 -5.45
C ALA A 68 0.26 7.48 -4.66
N VAL A 69 0.89 7.66 -3.51
CA VAL A 69 1.16 6.56 -2.57
C VAL A 69 0.27 6.74 -1.36
N VAL A 70 -0.49 5.70 -0.99
CA VAL A 70 -1.49 5.74 0.09
C VAL A 70 -1.24 4.59 1.05
N LEU A 71 -1.13 4.91 2.34
CA LEU A 71 -0.95 3.90 3.39
C LEU A 71 -2.30 3.60 4.03
N VAL A 72 -2.59 2.32 4.25
CA VAL A 72 -3.82 1.86 4.93
C VAL A 72 -3.44 1.05 6.16
N GLY A 73 -3.77 1.53 7.36
CA GLY A 73 -3.57 0.86 8.65
C GLY A 73 -4.89 0.38 9.26
N GLN A 74 -4.81 -0.24 10.44
CA GLN A 74 -5.97 -0.73 11.20
C GLN A 74 -6.20 0.04 12.50
N GLY A 75 -5.26 0.90 12.89
CA GLY A 75 -5.31 1.65 14.14
C GLY A 75 -6.32 2.81 14.12
N SER A 76 -6.35 3.55 15.22
CA SER A 76 -7.14 4.77 15.32
C SER A 76 -6.55 5.90 14.46
N PRO A 77 -7.33 6.95 14.16
CA PRO A 77 -6.81 8.16 13.51
C PRO A 77 -5.57 8.72 14.21
N GLU A 78 -5.58 8.81 15.54
CA GLU A 78 -4.49 9.34 16.36
C GLU A 78 -3.23 8.48 16.23
N GLU A 79 -3.37 7.15 16.27
CA GLU A 79 -2.25 6.22 16.06
C GLU A 79 -1.66 6.37 14.66
N GLY A 80 -2.51 6.50 13.64
CA GLY A 80 -2.12 6.70 12.25
C GLY A 80 -1.40 8.03 12.01
N ALA A 81 -1.94 9.13 12.54
CA ALA A 81 -1.30 10.44 12.47
C ALA A 81 0.05 10.44 13.20
N GLY A 82 0.11 9.88 14.41
CA GLY A 82 1.34 9.76 15.17
C GLY A 82 2.39 8.90 14.44
N PHE A 83 1.98 7.81 13.78
CA PHE A 83 2.87 7.00 12.96
C PHE A 83 3.43 7.80 11.77
N CYS A 84 2.56 8.42 10.97
CA CYS A 84 2.94 9.23 9.83
C CYS A 84 3.89 10.37 10.23
N GLN A 85 3.59 11.07 11.34
CA GLN A 85 4.42 12.15 11.88
C GLN A 85 5.80 11.64 12.34
N ARG A 86 5.86 10.61 13.20
CA ARG A 86 7.13 10.06 13.71
C ARG A 86 8.05 9.55 12.61
N LYS A 87 7.46 9.09 11.49
CA LYS A 87 8.19 8.56 10.34
C LYS A 87 8.41 9.59 9.23
N HIS A 88 7.98 10.85 9.42
CA HIS A 88 8.11 11.91 8.42
C HIS A 88 7.57 11.47 7.05
N LEU A 89 6.40 10.82 7.03
CA LEU A 89 5.82 10.27 5.81
C LEU A 89 5.09 11.37 5.04
N PRO A 90 5.40 11.56 3.75
CA PRO A 90 4.69 12.51 2.90
C PRO A 90 3.37 11.93 2.35
N PHE A 91 2.96 10.75 2.83
CA PHE A 91 1.84 9.99 2.30
C PHE A 91 0.64 10.07 3.23
N PRO A 92 -0.59 10.09 2.71
CA PRO A 92 -1.78 9.94 3.53
C PRO A 92 -1.79 8.57 4.25
N CYS A 93 -2.02 8.61 5.55
CA CYS A 93 -2.33 7.44 6.38
C CYS A 93 -3.86 7.34 6.55
N LEU A 94 -4.47 6.32 5.94
CA LEU A 94 -5.87 5.97 6.10
C LEU A 94 -6.03 4.78 7.06
N LEU A 95 -7.19 4.69 7.71
CA LEU A 95 -7.48 3.75 8.77
C LEU A 95 -8.74 2.94 8.43
N ASP A 96 -8.56 1.63 8.36
CA ASP A 96 -9.60 0.62 8.14
C ASP A 96 -9.82 -0.20 9.42
N GLY A 97 -10.39 0.45 10.44
CA GLY A 97 -10.56 -0.14 11.78
C GLY A 97 -11.46 -1.39 11.81
N ASP A 98 -12.46 -1.46 10.92
CA ASP A 98 -13.34 -2.62 10.79
C ASP A 98 -12.81 -3.71 9.83
N LYS A 99 -11.66 -3.44 9.20
CA LYS A 99 -10.95 -4.32 8.25
C LYS A 99 -11.77 -4.67 7.02
N SER A 100 -12.77 -3.87 6.66
CA SER A 100 -13.63 -4.10 5.50
C SER A 100 -12.85 -3.99 4.20
N ALA A 101 -11.98 -2.99 4.07
CA ALA A 101 -11.08 -2.88 2.92
C ALA A 101 -10.05 -4.01 2.90
N TYR A 102 -9.45 -4.38 4.04
CA TYR A 102 -8.57 -5.57 4.10
C TYR A 102 -9.25 -6.83 3.56
N ARG A 103 -10.50 -7.09 3.98
CA ARG A 103 -11.29 -8.23 3.47
C ARG A 103 -11.60 -8.11 1.99
N ALA A 104 -11.99 -6.92 1.52
CA ALA A 104 -12.31 -6.67 0.13
C ALA A 104 -11.10 -6.87 -0.79
N TYR A 105 -9.90 -6.51 -0.33
CA TYR A 105 -8.64 -6.73 -1.04
C TYR A 105 -8.08 -8.16 -0.86
N GLY A 106 -8.79 -9.05 -0.15
CA GLY A 106 -8.37 -10.42 0.06
C GLY A 106 -7.15 -10.56 1.00
N LEU A 107 -6.87 -9.56 1.81
CA LEU A 107 -5.80 -9.59 2.81
C LEU A 107 -6.32 -10.28 4.07
N ARG A 108 -5.90 -11.53 4.25
CA ARG A 108 -6.41 -12.40 5.32
C ARG A 108 -5.48 -12.43 6.52
N ARG A 109 -6.04 -12.78 7.66
CA ARG A 109 -5.25 -13.21 8.82
C ARG A 109 -4.56 -14.53 8.50
N ARG A 110 -3.32 -14.71 8.97
CA ARG A 110 -2.57 -15.96 8.88
C ARG A 110 -2.29 -16.52 10.27
N ASN A 111 -1.97 -17.81 10.34
CA ASN A 111 -1.62 -18.46 11.59
C ASN A 111 -0.21 -18.06 12.07
N LEU A 112 0.09 -18.39 13.34
CA LEU A 112 1.36 -18.02 13.97
C LEU A 112 2.58 -18.57 13.22
N ALA A 113 2.50 -19.77 12.65
CA ALA A 113 3.61 -20.41 11.93
C ALA A 113 4.17 -19.57 10.76
N VAL A 114 3.32 -18.87 10.01
CA VAL A 114 3.75 -17.97 8.93
C VAL A 114 4.40 -16.70 9.48
N VAL A 115 3.97 -16.29 10.68
CA VAL A 115 4.38 -15.05 11.35
C VAL A 115 5.68 -15.22 12.14
N VAL A 116 5.99 -16.42 12.65
CA VAL A 116 7.19 -16.72 13.46
C VAL A 116 8.17 -17.67 12.75
N SER A 117 8.10 -17.73 11.42
CA SER A 117 8.98 -18.59 10.62
C SER A 117 10.47 -18.32 10.90
N PRO A 118 11.32 -19.35 11.13
CA PRO A 118 12.76 -19.17 11.38
C PRO A 118 13.48 -18.36 10.30
N ARG A 119 12.98 -18.40 9.06
CA ARG A 119 13.54 -17.65 7.93
C ARG A 119 13.51 -16.13 8.12
N ILE A 120 12.64 -15.63 9.01
CA ILE A 120 12.52 -14.20 9.28
C ILE A 120 13.35 -13.73 10.48
N ALA A 121 13.97 -14.65 11.24
CA ALA A 121 14.64 -14.32 12.50
C ALA A 121 15.79 -13.31 12.29
N VAL A 122 16.71 -13.58 11.35
CA VAL A 122 17.82 -12.67 11.04
C VAL A 122 17.33 -11.32 10.48
N PRO A 123 16.44 -11.27 9.47
CA PRO A 123 15.83 -10.02 9.02
C PRO A 123 15.13 -9.24 10.15
N PHE A 124 14.45 -9.94 11.07
CA PHE A 124 13.77 -9.33 12.20
C PHE A 124 14.76 -8.69 13.19
N VAL A 125 15.84 -9.39 13.55
CA VAL A 125 16.90 -8.83 14.40
C VAL A 125 17.49 -7.58 13.75
N ARG A 126 17.86 -7.65 12.46
CA ARG A 126 18.41 -6.50 11.72
C ARG A 126 17.45 -5.31 11.70
N ALA A 127 16.17 -5.56 11.43
CA ALA A 127 15.16 -4.51 11.44
C ALA A 127 14.97 -3.89 12.84
N ASN A 128 15.18 -4.64 13.92
CA ASN A 128 15.08 -4.11 15.28
C ASN A 128 16.33 -3.37 15.77
N LEU A 129 17.48 -3.59 15.14
CA LEU A 129 18.70 -2.81 15.39
C LEU A 129 18.59 -1.40 14.79
N ASN A 130 17.90 -1.24 13.66
CA ASN A 130 17.68 0.07 13.04
C ASN A 130 16.59 0.88 13.80
N PRO A 131 16.90 2.08 14.33
CA PRO A 131 15.93 2.93 15.03
C PRO A 131 14.68 3.29 14.20
N GLU A 132 14.83 3.40 12.87
CA GLU A 132 13.74 3.70 11.93
C GLU A 132 12.79 2.51 11.70
N THR A 133 13.17 1.30 12.09
CA THR A 133 12.32 0.10 11.88
C THR A 133 12.12 -0.73 13.14
N ARG A 134 12.69 -0.30 14.27
CA ARG A 134 12.54 -0.99 15.55
C ARG A 134 11.06 -1.14 15.91
N GLN A 135 10.68 -2.37 16.27
CA GLN A 135 9.34 -2.64 16.73
C GLN A 135 9.09 -1.87 18.03
N ARG A 136 8.00 -1.10 18.05
CA ARG A 136 7.51 -0.39 19.23
C ARG A 136 6.08 -0.87 19.47
N GLY A 137 5.92 -1.74 20.47
CA GLY A 137 4.63 -2.33 20.82
C GLY A 137 3.97 -3.13 19.69
N LEU A 138 2.69 -3.42 19.90
CA LEU A 138 1.76 -3.99 18.92
C LEU A 138 0.63 -3.00 18.58
N GLU A 139 0.88 -1.70 18.80
CA GLU A 139 -0.09 -0.62 18.62
C GLU A 139 -0.62 -0.55 17.17
N GLY A 140 -1.89 -0.16 17.05
CA GLY A 140 -2.54 0.13 15.77
C GLY A 140 -2.80 -1.05 14.83
N GLY A 141 -2.94 -2.28 15.32
CA GLY A 141 -3.48 -3.36 14.48
C GLY A 141 -3.42 -4.77 15.03
N ASP A 142 -3.84 -5.71 14.19
CA ASP A 142 -3.89 -7.14 14.51
C ASP A 142 -2.60 -7.83 14.08
N PHE A 143 -1.93 -8.45 15.05
CA PHE A 143 -0.71 -9.19 14.80
C PHE A 143 -0.88 -10.29 13.74
N PHE A 144 -2.05 -10.86 13.52
CA PHE A 144 -2.17 -11.91 12.49
C PHE A 144 -2.56 -11.39 11.11
N GLN A 145 -2.89 -10.11 10.97
CA GLN A 145 -3.31 -9.51 9.71
C GLN A 145 -2.15 -9.42 8.73
N MET A 146 -2.31 -9.92 7.51
CA MET A 146 -1.27 -9.82 6.49
C MET A 146 -1.28 -8.46 5.79
N PRO A 147 -0.11 -7.89 5.50
CA PRO A 147 0.01 -6.70 4.66
C PRO A 147 -0.14 -7.05 3.16
N GLY A 148 -0.25 -6.02 2.33
CA GLY A 148 -0.31 -6.15 0.88
C GLY A 148 -0.04 -4.84 0.18
N THR A 149 0.24 -4.91 -1.12
CA THR A 149 0.51 -3.75 -1.96
C THR A 149 -0.20 -3.90 -3.30
N PHE A 150 -0.92 -2.87 -3.70
CA PHE A 150 -1.69 -2.84 -4.92
C PHE A 150 -1.37 -1.58 -5.71
N ILE A 151 -1.42 -1.68 -7.04
CA ILE A 151 -1.40 -0.52 -7.93
C ILE A 151 -2.74 -0.49 -8.63
N VAL A 152 -3.43 0.64 -8.54
CA VAL A 152 -4.71 0.91 -9.22
C VAL A 152 -4.46 2.04 -10.20
N ASP A 153 -4.90 1.89 -11.45
CA ASP A 153 -4.77 2.96 -12.44
C ASP A 153 -5.91 3.99 -12.36
N ALA A 154 -5.85 5.01 -13.23
CA ALA A 154 -6.85 6.08 -13.25
C ALA A 154 -8.27 5.62 -13.63
N ALA A 155 -8.39 4.45 -14.28
CA ALA A 155 -9.67 3.83 -14.61
C ALA A 155 -10.23 2.98 -13.46
N GLY A 156 -9.52 2.91 -12.32
CA GLY A 156 -9.91 2.09 -11.18
C GLY A 156 -9.62 0.60 -11.38
N ILE A 157 -8.73 0.23 -12.29
CA ILE A 157 -8.36 -1.16 -12.56
C ILE A 157 -7.07 -1.52 -11.82
N VAL A 158 -7.05 -2.70 -11.21
CA VAL A 158 -5.88 -3.23 -10.52
C VAL A 158 -4.83 -3.65 -11.54
N ARG A 159 -3.64 -3.05 -11.44
CA ARG A 159 -2.46 -3.31 -12.28
C ARG A 159 -1.38 -4.11 -11.56
N LEU A 160 -1.40 -4.09 -10.23
CA LEU A 160 -0.60 -4.97 -9.38
C LEU A 160 -1.44 -5.44 -8.20
N ALA A 161 -1.37 -6.73 -7.87
CA ALA A 161 -2.00 -7.31 -6.68
C ALA A 161 -0.99 -8.16 -5.89
N HIS A 162 -0.11 -7.51 -5.12
CA HIS A 162 0.88 -8.19 -4.30
C HIS A 162 0.35 -8.45 -2.89
N ARG A 163 0.03 -9.71 -2.61
CA ARG A 163 -0.34 -10.16 -1.26
C ARG A 163 0.85 -10.84 -0.63
N ASN A 164 1.38 -10.26 0.44
CA ASN A 164 2.59 -10.77 1.07
C ASN A 164 2.42 -12.23 1.51
N ARG A 165 3.34 -13.11 1.10
CA ARG A 165 3.39 -14.52 1.52
C ARG A 165 3.92 -14.68 2.94
N THR A 166 4.83 -13.80 3.34
CA THR A 166 5.39 -13.71 4.70
C THR A 166 5.34 -12.26 5.18
N ILE A 167 5.53 -12.02 6.47
CA ILE A 167 5.52 -10.65 7.01
C ILE A 167 6.64 -9.74 6.46
N ALA A 168 7.67 -10.32 5.82
CA ALA A 168 8.80 -9.62 5.22
C ALA A 168 8.74 -9.53 3.68
N ASP A 169 7.69 -10.08 3.06
CA ASP A 169 7.56 -10.24 1.60
C ASP A 169 6.90 -9.02 0.94
N SER A 170 7.44 -7.82 1.16
CA SER A 170 6.96 -6.61 0.48
C SER A 170 7.69 -6.44 -0.86
N PRO A 171 7.01 -5.96 -1.92
CA PRO A 171 7.64 -5.74 -3.21
C PRO A 171 8.70 -4.63 -3.10
N PRO A 172 9.82 -4.72 -3.81
CA PRO A 172 10.79 -3.62 -3.87
C PRO A 172 10.24 -2.46 -4.73
N ASN A 173 10.67 -1.24 -4.44
CA ASN A 173 10.16 -0.04 -5.11
C ASN A 173 10.38 -0.03 -6.62
N HIS A 174 11.51 -0.57 -7.12
CA HIS A 174 11.75 -0.66 -8.56
C HIS A 174 10.66 -1.46 -9.29
N ALA A 175 10.20 -2.58 -8.71
CA ALA A 175 9.14 -3.38 -9.31
C ALA A 175 7.79 -2.62 -9.34
N LEU A 176 7.54 -1.75 -8.35
CA LEU A 176 6.35 -0.88 -8.36
C LEU A 176 6.48 0.19 -9.46
N LEU A 177 7.66 0.79 -9.60
CA LEU A 177 7.95 1.81 -10.61
C LEU A 177 7.90 1.24 -12.03
N ASP A 178 8.34 0.00 -12.25
CA ASP A 178 8.26 -0.69 -13.54
C ASP A 178 6.81 -0.86 -13.99
N VAL A 179 5.91 -1.24 -13.08
CA VAL A 179 4.46 -1.31 -13.37
C VAL A 179 3.92 0.07 -13.74
N LEU A 180 4.28 1.10 -12.96
CA LEU A 180 3.83 2.48 -13.22
C LEU A 180 4.35 3.02 -14.56
N ALA A 181 5.58 2.67 -14.95
CA ALA A 181 6.15 3.04 -16.25
C ALA A 181 5.35 2.42 -17.40
N GLY A 182 4.93 1.16 -17.28
CA GLY A 182 4.07 0.49 -18.26
C GLY A 182 2.76 1.24 -18.51
N LEU A 183 2.12 1.76 -17.46
CA LEU A 183 0.85 2.51 -17.59
C LEU A 183 0.98 3.81 -18.37
N LYS A 184 2.16 4.45 -18.33
CA LYS A 184 2.41 5.67 -19.12
C LYS A 184 2.50 5.36 -20.61
N VAL A 185 3.09 4.22 -20.97
CA VAL A 185 3.25 3.81 -22.36
C VAL A 185 1.87 3.55 -23.00
N ASP A 186 1.01 2.80 -22.33
CA ASP A 186 -0.33 2.46 -22.82
C ASP A 186 -1.20 3.71 -23.11
N ASN A 187 -1.12 4.72 -22.24
CA ASN A 187 -1.81 6.00 -22.40
C ASN A 187 -1.25 6.91 -23.50
N THR A 188 -0.06 6.62 -24.01
CA THR A 188 0.59 7.39 -25.09
C THR A 188 0.28 6.76 -26.45
N SER A 189 0.18 5.43 -26.53
CA SER A 189 -0.23 4.72 -27.76
C SER A 189 -1.69 4.98 -28.17
N ASP A 190 -2.58 5.27 -27.22
CA ASP A 190 -4.01 5.53 -27.50
C ASP A 190 -4.30 6.94 -28.05
N ARG A 191 -3.35 7.89 -27.94
CA ARG A 191 -3.50 9.28 -28.45
C ARG A 191 -3.05 9.46 -29.90
N SER A 192 -2.60 8.40 -30.57
CA SER A 192 -2.06 8.47 -31.95
C SER A 192 -3.13 8.29 -33.03
N ALA A 193 -4.40 8.06 -32.66
CA ALA A 193 -5.51 7.86 -33.58
C ALA A 193 -6.43 9.08 -33.62
N GLU A 194 -5.91 10.24 -34.02
CA GLU A 194 -6.74 11.39 -34.39
C GLU A 194 -7.18 11.21 -35.86
N PRO A 195 -8.49 11.28 -36.19
CA PRO A 195 -8.93 11.13 -37.56
C PRO A 195 -8.44 12.33 -38.37
N ILE A 196 -7.62 12.08 -39.38
CA ILE A 196 -7.30 13.07 -40.40
C ILE A 196 -8.61 13.41 -41.12
N ASP A 197 -9.16 14.58 -40.79
CA ASP A 197 -10.29 15.20 -41.47
C ASP A 197 -9.96 15.36 -42.96
N ARG A 198 -10.58 14.51 -43.80
CA ARG A 198 -10.51 14.62 -45.25
C ARG A 198 -11.68 15.47 -45.70
N ARG A 199 -11.36 16.71 -46.06
CA ARG A 199 -12.18 17.63 -46.86
C ARG A 199 -12.67 16.98 -48.15
#